data_AF-A0A3G4W603-F1
#
_entry.id   AF-A0A3G4W603-F1
#
_cell.length_a   1.000
_cell.length_b   1.000
_cell.length_c   1.000
_cell.angle_alpha   90.00
_cell.angle_beta   90.00
_cell.angle_gamma   90.00
#
_symmetry.space_group_name_H-M   'P 1'
#
loop_
_entity.id
_entity.type
_entity.pdbx_description
1 polymer ?
#
loop_
_entity_poly.entity_id
_entity_poly.type
_entity_poly.pdbx_seq_one_letter_code
_entity_poly.pdbx_strand_id
1 'polypeptide(L)'
;MPDTTALELLRHLAAADEELRPALLKHVSEVTQGLIDTTGRGMDLTEADLSNLDLRRVDLRRATLNRALLHGTRLQEADLSEVSMVCPGMERTNLTGASLRSAYVHALAAQTCVFDGADLTGLRDATGTLFHGCSMRGTHLDDGHLSGSSFYQCDLSDASMRNMNLQGALISECLLDSAALDGSCVDQLSVTKSSLRDTSLRSVAGHGLALQRLTAADGLVLADAGLPQLRLTGIQAHDWRAAGLKAPDADFTDLTVTAADFGGAQLTGARWTRCTLPQVRLGGASLSNGSIVESSLRGAVLTAARGENLHIVESDLSDAEMSTFLGRCLTVRDSSLARANLRHANLYRAMITGDPPRGMSLRRAVLDGATLVQAYIAADLREAGLVGANCAYSRFSQSDLSGARLDGAGMYQSTWVKTVVTGASLTGVKAPVFTDRCPGLAEALERDGGPAATEFAAFVENLGAALAKGRKGST
;
A
#
# COMPACT_ATOMS: atom_id res chain seq x y z
N MET A 1 24.62 31.16 -33.30
CA MET A 1 26.02 30.80 -33.61
C MET A 1 26.72 30.77 -32.27
N PRO A 2 27.37 29.66 -31.88
CA PRO A 2 28.08 29.59 -30.60
C PRO A 2 29.07 30.74 -30.50
N ASP A 3 29.24 31.26 -29.29
CA ASP A 3 30.31 32.22 -29.05
C ASP A 3 31.65 31.48 -29.14
N THR A 4 32.32 31.59 -30.29
CA THR A 4 33.59 30.92 -30.55
C THR A 4 34.63 31.29 -29.51
N THR A 5 34.53 32.50 -28.92
CA THR A 5 35.44 32.93 -27.85
C THR A 5 35.18 32.20 -26.53
N ALA A 6 33.93 31.90 -26.21
CA ALA A 6 33.57 31.13 -25.01
C ALA A 6 34.08 29.68 -25.10
N LEU A 7 33.94 29.03 -26.27
CA LEU A 7 34.43 27.67 -26.49
C LEU A 7 35.95 27.58 -26.41
N GLU A 8 36.67 28.54 -27.02
CA GLU A 8 38.14 28.59 -26.94
C GLU A 8 38.62 28.81 -25.50
N LEU A 9 37.95 29.68 -24.74
CA LEU A 9 38.24 29.89 -23.32
C LEU A 9 38.11 28.59 -22.52
N LEU A 10 37.05 27.81 -22.74
CA LEU A 10 36.85 26.51 -22.08
C LEU A 10 37.89 25.46 -22.50
N ARG A 11 38.33 25.47 -23.77
CA ARG A 11 39.41 24.59 -24.25
C ARG A 11 40.75 24.94 -23.61
N HIS A 12 41.06 26.23 -23.45
CA HIS A 12 42.24 26.68 -22.72
C HIS A 12 42.19 26.27 -21.24
N LEU A 13 41.04 26.43 -20.58
CA LEU A 13 40.85 25.94 -19.21
C LEU A 13 41.07 24.42 -19.11
N ALA A 14 40.52 23.65 -20.05
CA ALA A 14 40.61 22.19 -20.05
C ALA A 14 42.05 21.68 -20.27
N ALA A 15 42.87 22.43 -21.00
CA ALA A 15 44.28 22.10 -21.26
C ALA A 15 45.26 22.65 -20.21
N ALA A 16 44.79 23.46 -19.26
CA ALA A 16 45.62 24.10 -18.26
C ALA A 16 46.17 23.10 -17.22
N ASP A 17 47.40 23.34 -16.78
CA ASP A 17 47.98 22.64 -15.63
C ASP A 17 47.33 23.10 -14.30
N GLU A 18 47.64 22.38 -13.23
CA GLU A 18 47.07 22.65 -11.90
C GLU A 18 47.51 24.01 -11.30
N GLU A 19 48.58 24.62 -11.80
CA GLU A 19 49.04 25.94 -11.35
C GLU A 19 48.22 27.08 -11.97
N LEU A 20 47.92 27.00 -13.27
CA LEU A 20 47.18 28.01 -14.02
C LEU A 20 45.65 27.86 -13.90
N ARG A 21 45.17 26.64 -13.62
CA ARG A 21 43.74 26.33 -13.56
C ARG A 21 42.93 27.24 -12.62
N PRO A 22 43.37 27.56 -11.38
CA PRO A 22 42.61 28.46 -10.50
C PRO A 22 42.42 29.87 -11.09
N ALA A 23 43.44 30.40 -11.76
CA ALA A 23 43.37 31.71 -12.40
C ALA A 23 42.39 31.70 -13.60
N LEU A 24 42.40 30.64 -14.40
CA LEU A 24 41.48 30.48 -15.53
C LEU A 24 40.03 30.24 -15.08
N LEU A 25 39.79 29.47 -14.00
CA LEU A 25 38.45 29.32 -13.41
C LEU A 25 37.90 30.67 -12.94
N LYS A 26 38.74 31.48 -12.29
CA LYS A 26 38.36 32.83 -11.90
C LYS A 26 38.03 33.70 -13.12
N HIS A 27 38.84 33.63 -14.17
CA HIS A 27 38.60 34.38 -15.40
C HIS A 27 37.28 33.97 -16.07
N VAL A 28 37.00 32.66 -16.18
CA VAL A 28 35.71 32.15 -16.68
C VAL A 28 34.55 32.70 -15.85
N SER A 29 34.68 32.70 -14.52
CA SER A 29 33.65 33.22 -13.62
C SER A 29 33.39 34.72 -13.81
N GLU A 30 34.45 35.52 -14.00
CA GLU A 30 34.35 36.96 -14.28
C GLU A 30 33.63 37.22 -15.62
N VAL A 31 33.95 36.44 -16.66
CA VAL A 31 33.26 36.51 -17.96
C VAL A 31 31.79 36.11 -17.82
N THR A 32 31.50 34.99 -17.14
CA THR A 32 30.13 34.52 -16.90
C THR A 32 29.32 35.57 -16.15
N GLN A 33 29.87 36.18 -15.09
CA GLN A 33 29.20 37.24 -14.34
C GLN A 33 28.94 38.47 -15.21
N GLY A 34 29.93 38.93 -15.98
CA GLY A 34 29.77 40.07 -16.88
C GLY A 34 28.67 39.85 -17.95
N LEU A 35 28.57 38.64 -18.49
CA LEU A 35 27.49 38.26 -19.41
C LEU A 35 26.12 38.28 -18.72
N ILE A 36 26.03 37.75 -17.50
CA ILE A 36 24.78 37.74 -16.73
C ILE A 36 24.34 39.17 -16.40
N ASP A 37 25.25 40.04 -16.00
CA ASP A 37 24.95 41.43 -15.63
C ASP A 37 24.46 42.25 -16.83
N THR A 38 25.00 41.97 -18.03
CA THR A 38 24.69 42.73 -19.24
C THR A 38 23.50 42.18 -20.02
N THR A 39 23.30 40.85 -20.03
CA THR A 39 22.31 40.18 -20.88
C THR A 39 21.27 39.38 -20.11
N GLY A 40 21.49 39.12 -18.82
CA GLY A 40 20.71 38.16 -18.04
C GLY A 40 20.91 36.71 -18.48
N ARG A 41 21.98 36.38 -19.22
CA ARG A 41 22.32 35.01 -19.63
C ARG A 41 23.83 34.78 -19.46
N GLY A 42 24.20 33.53 -19.24
CA GLY A 42 25.60 33.10 -19.28
C GLY A 42 26.08 32.87 -20.71
N MET A 43 27.16 32.12 -20.85
CA MET A 43 27.78 31.79 -22.14
C MET A 43 26.80 31.07 -23.09
N ASP A 44 26.83 31.41 -24.38
CA ASP A 44 26.14 30.67 -25.43
C ASP A 44 27.06 29.59 -26.02
N LEU A 45 26.79 28.35 -25.61
CA LEU A 45 27.49 27.13 -26.00
C LEU A 45 26.57 26.21 -26.82
N THR A 46 25.58 26.79 -27.51
CA THR A 46 24.67 26.05 -28.38
C THR A 46 25.45 25.27 -29.44
N GLU A 47 25.20 23.96 -29.55
CA GLU A 47 25.86 23.04 -30.48
C GLU A 47 27.40 22.95 -30.31
N ALA A 48 27.94 23.44 -29.19
CA ALA A 48 29.37 23.35 -28.91
C ALA A 48 29.81 21.90 -28.63
N ASP A 49 30.99 21.53 -29.14
CA ASP A 49 31.63 20.27 -28.78
C ASP A 49 32.56 20.46 -27.59
N LEU A 50 32.10 19.97 -26.44
CA LEU A 50 32.80 19.98 -25.15
C LEU A 50 33.28 18.59 -24.76
N SER A 51 33.21 17.62 -25.68
CA SER A 51 33.47 16.21 -25.39
C SER A 51 34.88 16.01 -24.83
N ASN A 52 34.98 15.20 -23.78
CA ASN A 52 36.22 14.84 -23.07
C ASN A 52 36.98 16.00 -22.42
N LEU A 53 36.40 17.20 -22.32
CA LEU A 53 37.04 18.32 -21.66
C LEU A 53 37.03 18.17 -20.13
N ASP A 54 38.10 18.64 -19.48
CA ASP A 54 38.16 18.78 -18.03
C ASP A 54 37.64 20.15 -17.59
N LEU A 55 36.34 20.20 -17.32
CA LEU A 55 35.60 21.38 -16.89
C LEU A 55 35.20 21.30 -15.42
N ARG A 56 35.96 20.58 -14.59
CA ARG A 56 35.76 20.57 -13.13
C ARG A 56 35.71 21.98 -12.56
N ARG A 57 34.71 22.26 -11.72
CA ARG A 57 34.50 23.51 -10.99
C ARG A 57 34.27 24.75 -11.87
N VAL A 58 33.94 24.55 -13.15
CA VAL A 58 33.67 25.66 -14.07
C VAL A 58 32.37 26.40 -13.69
N ASP A 59 32.34 27.71 -13.91
CA ASP A 59 31.13 28.52 -13.78
C ASP A 59 30.43 28.68 -15.14
N LEU A 60 29.35 27.92 -15.32
CA LEU A 60 28.46 27.91 -16.47
C LEU A 60 27.03 28.31 -16.08
N ARG A 61 26.87 29.11 -15.02
CA ARG A 61 25.57 29.60 -14.58
C ARG A 61 24.85 30.30 -15.74
N ARG A 62 23.57 29.98 -15.91
CA ARG A 62 22.68 30.55 -16.95
C ARG A 62 23.19 30.38 -18.38
N ALA A 63 24.14 29.47 -18.62
CA ALA A 63 24.63 29.17 -19.96
C ALA A 63 23.55 28.50 -20.82
N THR A 64 23.70 28.56 -22.14
CA THR A 64 22.88 27.82 -23.10
C THR A 64 23.70 26.70 -23.70
N LEU A 65 23.36 25.45 -23.37
CA LEU A 65 24.02 24.21 -23.81
C LEU A 65 23.10 23.38 -24.73
N ASN A 66 22.17 24.04 -25.41
CA ASN A 66 21.22 23.37 -26.29
C ASN A 66 21.99 22.62 -27.39
N ARG A 67 21.73 21.31 -27.52
CA ARG A 67 22.38 20.42 -28.49
C ARG A 67 23.91 20.36 -28.39
N ALA A 68 24.49 20.80 -27.27
CA ALA A 68 25.92 20.67 -27.02
C ALA A 68 26.31 19.20 -26.85
N LEU A 69 27.54 18.84 -27.22
CA LEU A 69 28.10 17.51 -27.00
C LEU A 69 28.94 17.53 -25.73
N LEU A 70 28.51 16.77 -24.74
CA LEU A 70 29.12 16.66 -23.41
C LEU A 70 29.69 15.25 -23.14
N HIS A 71 29.85 14.42 -24.18
CA HIS A 71 30.32 13.04 -24.04
C HIS A 71 31.68 12.97 -23.32
N GLY A 72 31.77 12.18 -22.25
CA GLY A 72 33.00 12.02 -21.47
C GLY A 72 33.47 13.28 -20.72
N THR A 73 32.69 14.36 -20.71
CA THR A 73 33.08 15.63 -20.07
C THR A 73 33.10 15.50 -18.55
N ARG A 74 34.11 16.11 -17.93
CA ARG A 74 34.27 16.16 -16.48
C ARG A 74 33.74 17.50 -15.97
N LEU A 75 32.59 17.49 -15.32
CA LEU A 75 31.88 18.63 -14.76
C LEU A 75 31.73 18.52 -13.24
N GLN A 76 32.62 17.81 -12.56
CA GLN A 76 32.53 17.66 -11.11
C GLN A 76 32.60 19.04 -10.44
N GLU A 77 31.69 19.28 -9.50
CA GLU A 77 31.55 20.54 -8.77
C GLU A 77 31.36 21.79 -9.67
N ALA A 78 30.99 21.61 -10.94
CA ALA A 78 30.67 22.73 -11.83
C ALA A 78 29.37 23.43 -11.39
N ASP A 79 29.30 24.74 -11.60
CA ASP A 79 28.06 25.49 -11.40
C ASP A 79 27.34 25.65 -12.74
N LEU A 80 26.26 24.90 -12.91
CA LEU A 80 25.33 24.90 -14.03
C LEU A 80 23.96 25.44 -13.58
N SER A 81 23.91 26.25 -12.52
CA SER A 81 22.64 26.78 -12.01
C SER A 81 21.93 27.58 -13.11
N GLU A 82 20.63 27.34 -13.27
CA GLU A 82 19.76 27.96 -14.29
C GLU A 82 20.23 27.75 -15.74
N VAL A 83 21.05 26.74 -16.01
CA VAL A 83 21.46 26.37 -17.37
C VAL A 83 20.24 25.94 -18.21
N SER A 84 20.29 26.22 -19.51
CA SER A 84 19.35 25.66 -20.49
C SER A 84 20.04 24.54 -21.28
N MET A 85 19.51 23.32 -21.15
CA MET A 85 20.00 22.11 -21.80
C MET A 85 18.86 21.38 -22.49
N VAL A 86 18.62 21.72 -23.75
CA VAL A 86 17.66 21.00 -24.60
C VAL A 86 18.40 20.04 -25.52
N CYS A 87 18.08 18.75 -25.41
CA CYS A 87 18.68 17.66 -26.19
C CYS A 87 20.24 17.65 -26.20
N PRO A 88 20.95 17.81 -25.07
CA PRO A 88 22.40 17.68 -25.07
C PRO A 88 22.82 16.22 -25.29
N GLY A 89 23.96 16.01 -25.95
CA GLY A 89 24.58 14.69 -26.05
C GLY A 89 25.35 14.36 -24.77
N MET A 90 24.81 13.50 -23.91
CA MET A 90 25.40 13.16 -22.62
C MET A 90 25.59 11.65 -22.47
N GLU A 91 26.79 11.19 -22.78
CA GLU A 91 27.23 9.81 -22.52
C GLU A 91 28.50 9.85 -21.67
N ARG A 92 28.53 9.10 -20.56
CA ARG A 92 29.70 9.03 -19.64
C ARG A 92 30.14 10.40 -19.11
N THR A 93 29.23 11.38 -19.04
CA THR A 93 29.50 12.69 -18.45
C THR A 93 29.49 12.57 -16.92
N ASN A 94 30.44 13.23 -16.25
CA ASN A 94 30.53 13.19 -14.79
C ASN A 94 30.20 14.56 -14.18
N LEU A 95 29.06 14.62 -13.50
CA LEU A 95 28.48 15.77 -12.81
C LEU A 95 28.48 15.60 -11.28
N THR A 96 29.40 14.78 -10.75
CA THR A 96 29.50 14.56 -9.30
C THR A 96 29.58 15.90 -8.55
N GLY A 97 28.66 16.15 -7.63
CA GLY A 97 28.59 17.39 -6.85
C GLY A 97 28.32 18.67 -7.66
N ALA A 98 27.97 18.57 -8.95
CA ALA A 98 27.65 19.74 -9.77
C ALA A 98 26.31 20.36 -9.34
N SER A 99 26.16 21.67 -9.53
CA SER A 99 24.90 22.36 -9.28
C SER A 99 24.14 22.58 -10.59
N LEU A 100 22.96 21.97 -10.72
CA LEU A 100 21.98 22.18 -11.78
C LEU A 100 20.69 22.81 -11.22
N ARG A 101 20.82 23.61 -10.15
CA ARG A 101 19.68 24.25 -9.48
C ARG A 101 18.87 25.07 -10.47
N SER A 102 17.55 24.89 -10.49
CA SER A 102 16.66 25.61 -11.40
C SER A 102 17.00 25.48 -12.90
N ALA A 103 17.73 24.44 -13.29
CA ALA A 103 18.04 24.19 -14.70
C ALA A 103 16.79 23.82 -15.51
N TYR A 104 16.84 24.09 -16.80
CA TYR A 104 15.86 23.67 -17.79
C TYR A 104 16.48 22.53 -18.62
N VAL A 105 16.04 21.29 -18.41
CA VAL A 105 16.67 20.07 -18.94
C VAL A 105 15.70 19.23 -19.79
N HIS A 106 14.96 19.90 -20.66
CA HIS A 106 13.94 19.27 -21.51
C HIS A 106 14.55 18.27 -22.51
N ALA A 107 13.92 17.09 -22.63
CA ALA A 107 14.34 16.01 -23.53
C ALA A 107 15.83 15.62 -23.41
N LEU A 108 16.36 15.66 -22.19
CA LEU A 108 17.70 15.20 -21.87
C LEU A 108 17.80 13.67 -22.06
N ALA A 109 18.80 13.20 -22.79
CA ALA A 109 19.12 11.78 -22.90
C ALA A 109 20.48 11.51 -22.24
N ALA A 110 20.47 11.15 -20.96
CA ALA A 110 21.66 10.87 -20.18
C ALA A 110 21.92 9.35 -20.13
N GLN A 111 23.05 8.92 -20.68
CA GLN A 111 23.45 7.53 -20.69
C GLN A 111 24.75 7.31 -19.92
N THR A 112 24.74 6.40 -18.93
CA THR A 112 25.91 6.05 -18.12
C THR A 112 26.62 7.25 -17.50
N CYS A 113 25.87 8.30 -17.18
CA CYS A 113 26.38 9.52 -16.56
C CYS A 113 26.42 9.36 -15.02
N VAL A 114 27.21 10.20 -14.37
CA VAL A 114 27.34 10.23 -12.90
C VAL A 114 26.84 11.58 -12.39
N PHE A 115 25.80 11.56 -11.57
CA PHE A 115 25.22 12.70 -10.89
C PHE A 115 25.39 12.61 -9.37
N ASP A 116 26.22 11.70 -8.85
CA ASP A 116 26.33 11.47 -7.40
C ASP A 116 26.54 12.79 -6.62
N GLY A 117 25.69 13.04 -5.62
CA GLY A 117 25.69 14.26 -4.82
C GLY A 117 25.41 15.57 -5.58
N ALA A 118 25.01 15.52 -6.85
CA ALA A 118 24.64 16.71 -7.61
C ALA A 118 23.35 17.33 -7.08
N ASP A 119 23.26 18.65 -7.21
CA ASP A 119 22.09 19.42 -6.82
C ASP A 119 21.27 19.83 -8.04
N LEU A 120 20.17 19.11 -8.25
CA LEU A 120 19.13 19.33 -9.26
C LEU A 120 17.85 19.90 -8.62
N THR A 121 17.96 20.62 -7.50
CA THR A 121 16.80 21.21 -6.82
C THR A 121 16.12 22.24 -7.72
N GLY A 122 14.79 22.19 -7.77
CA GLY A 122 13.97 23.16 -8.50
C GLY A 122 14.05 23.03 -10.02
N LEU A 123 14.41 21.85 -10.57
CA LEU A 123 14.41 21.61 -12.02
C LEU A 123 13.11 22.14 -12.65
N ARG A 124 13.26 23.12 -13.55
CA ARG A 124 12.11 23.87 -14.09
C ARG A 124 11.28 23.02 -15.04
N ASP A 125 11.95 22.21 -15.85
CA ASP A 125 11.34 21.27 -16.77
C ASP A 125 12.36 20.17 -17.10
N ALA A 126 12.01 18.92 -16.79
CA ALA A 126 12.72 17.73 -17.21
C ALA A 126 11.79 16.75 -17.94
N THR A 127 10.71 17.24 -18.53
CA THR A 127 9.76 16.43 -19.30
C THR A 127 10.47 15.74 -20.48
N GLY A 128 10.10 14.48 -20.70
CA GLY A 128 10.71 13.64 -21.75
C GLY A 128 12.17 13.25 -21.50
N THR A 129 12.72 13.53 -20.31
CA THR A 129 14.08 13.13 -19.96
C THR A 129 14.20 11.62 -19.80
N LEU A 130 15.27 11.06 -20.34
CA LEU A 130 15.64 9.66 -20.27
C LEU A 130 16.97 9.52 -19.52
N PHE A 131 16.93 8.86 -18.37
CA PHE A 131 18.11 8.41 -17.65
C PHE A 131 18.29 6.90 -17.86
N HIS A 132 19.44 6.52 -18.42
CA HIS A 132 19.79 5.14 -18.69
C HIS A 132 21.14 4.79 -18.06
N GLY A 133 21.17 3.84 -17.12
CA GLY A 133 22.43 3.39 -16.53
C GLY A 133 23.15 4.44 -15.68
N CYS A 134 22.44 5.47 -15.20
CA CYS A 134 23.07 6.61 -14.51
C CYS A 134 23.24 6.32 -13.01
N SER A 135 24.36 6.80 -12.44
CA SER A 135 24.54 6.87 -10.99
C SER A 135 24.02 8.23 -10.51
N MET A 136 23.10 8.22 -9.56
CA MET A 136 22.42 9.41 -9.02
C MET A 136 22.35 9.33 -7.49
N ARG A 137 23.37 8.73 -6.86
CA ARG A 137 23.37 8.48 -5.42
C ARG A 137 23.43 9.77 -4.64
N GLY A 138 22.57 9.92 -3.64
CA GLY A 138 22.52 11.13 -2.81
C GLY A 138 22.23 12.41 -3.59
N THR A 139 21.62 12.32 -4.78
CA THR A 139 21.24 13.51 -5.56
C THR A 139 20.12 14.29 -4.87
N HIS A 140 20.15 15.62 -5.01
CA HIS A 140 19.07 16.48 -4.55
C HIS A 140 18.20 16.88 -5.73
N LEU A 141 16.96 16.41 -5.75
CA LEU A 141 15.95 16.64 -6.78
C LEU A 141 14.71 17.25 -6.14
N ASP A 142 14.84 18.01 -5.05
CA ASP A 142 13.66 18.53 -4.37
C ASP A 142 12.98 19.64 -5.21
N ASP A 143 11.66 19.79 -5.05
CA ASP A 143 10.86 20.90 -5.59
C ASP A 143 10.93 21.09 -7.13
N GLY A 144 11.16 20.01 -7.89
CA GLY A 144 11.30 20.05 -9.36
C GLY A 144 10.12 19.48 -10.17
N HIS A 145 10.29 19.44 -11.49
CA HIS A 145 9.37 18.79 -12.43
C HIS A 145 10.04 17.67 -13.24
N LEU A 146 9.67 16.42 -12.96
CA LEU A 146 10.12 15.19 -13.66
C LEU A 146 8.95 14.44 -14.32
N SER A 147 7.84 15.11 -14.60
CA SER A 147 6.67 14.47 -15.19
C SER A 147 6.98 13.82 -16.54
N GLY A 148 6.58 12.56 -16.72
CA GLY A 148 6.82 11.78 -17.93
C GLY A 148 8.27 11.40 -18.18
N SER A 149 9.18 11.61 -17.22
CA SER A 149 10.57 11.15 -17.32
C SER A 149 10.68 9.63 -17.18
N SER A 150 11.77 9.06 -17.68
CA SER A 150 12.07 7.63 -17.58
C SER A 150 13.43 7.40 -16.93
N PHE A 151 13.45 6.54 -15.93
CA PHE A 151 14.64 6.01 -15.29
C PHE A 151 14.73 4.52 -15.58
N TYR A 152 15.81 4.12 -16.22
CA TYR A 152 16.09 2.72 -16.51
C TYR A 152 17.49 2.36 -16.05
N GLN A 153 17.61 1.33 -15.20
CA GLN A 153 18.91 0.86 -14.68
C GLN A 153 19.72 1.96 -13.97
N CYS A 154 19.04 2.85 -13.26
CA CYS A 154 19.67 3.94 -12.51
C CYS A 154 19.80 3.60 -11.02
N ASP A 155 20.80 4.20 -10.38
CA ASP A 155 20.98 4.14 -8.94
C ASP A 155 20.59 5.49 -8.31
N LEU A 156 19.41 5.56 -7.70
CA LEU A 156 18.85 6.70 -6.98
C LEU A 156 18.91 6.47 -5.46
N SER A 157 19.81 5.62 -4.98
CA SER A 157 19.95 5.36 -3.54
C SER A 157 20.28 6.66 -2.80
N ASP A 158 19.66 6.88 -1.65
CA ASP A 158 19.78 8.10 -0.83
C ASP A 158 19.36 9.40 -1.52
N ALA A 159 18.74 9.34 -2.71
CA ALA A 159 18.31 10.54 -3.42
C ALA A 159 17.13 11.23 -2.69
N SER A 160 17.18 12.55 -2.63
CA SER A 160 16.06 13.38 -2.17
C SER A 160 15.24 13.82 -3.37
N MET A 161 13.96 13.46 -3.42
CA MET A 161 12.99 13.81 -4.47
C MET A 161 11.70 14.33 -3.82
N ARG A 162 11.83 15.18 -2.80
CA ARG A 162 10.68 15.71 -2.04
C ARG A 162 9.95 16.77 -2.82
N ASN A 163 8.62 16.80 -2.69
CA ASN A 163 7.72 17.71 -3.42
C ASN A 163 7.95 17.72 -4.94
N MET A 164 8.46 16.62 -5.50
CA MET A 164 8.73 16.48 -6.92
C MET A 164 7.43 16.18 -7.66
N ASN A 165 7.28 16.72 -8.87
CA ASN A 165 6.25 16.25 -9.79
C ASN A 165 6.77 15.04 -10.58
N LEU A 166 6.32 13.83 -10.22
CA LEU A 166 6.64 12.55 -10.87
C LEU A 166 5.46 12.02 -11.70
N GLN A 167 4.51 12.88 -12.09
CA GLN A 167 3.34 12.46 -12.83
C GLN A 167 3.71 11.71 -14.10
N GLY A 168 3.22 10.48 -14.26
CA GLY A 168 3.44 9.63 -15.43
C GLY A 168 4.89 9.20 -15.63
N ALA A 169 5.77 9.41 -14.66
CA ALA A 169 7.15 8.95 -14.75
C ALA A 169 7.23 7.41 -14.72
N LEU A 170 8.29 6.87 -15.31
CA LEU A 170 8.56 5.44 -15.37
C LEU A 170 9.88 5.15 -14.69
N ILE A 171 9.88 4.28 -13.68
CA ILE A 171 11.08 3.86 -12.98
C ILE A 171 11.18 2.34 -13.08
N SER A 172 12.21 1.86 -13.77
CA SER A 172 12.35 0.44 -14.09
C SER A 172 13.76 -0.05 -13.87
N GLU A 173 13.90 -1.18 -13.18
CA GLU A 173 15.20 -1.81 -12.89
C GLU A 173 16.17 -0.87 -12.16
N CYS A 174 15.65 -0.01 -11.29
CA CYS A 174 16.42 0.99 -10.55
C CYS A 174 16.60 0.63 -9.06
N LEU A 175 17.55 1.28 -8.40
CA LEU A 175 17.71 1.26 -6.94
C LEU A 175 17.19 2.58 -6.39
N LEU A 176 16.24 2.54 -5.45
CA LEU A 176 15.70 3.72 -4.74
C LEU A 176 15.85 3.56 -3.22
N ASP A 177 16.85 2.79 -2.80
CA ASP A 177 17.03 2.46 -1.39
C ASP A 177 17.29 3.74 -0.59
N SER A 178 16.55 3.93 0.49
CA SER A 178 16.56 5.14 1.33
C SER A 178 16.23 6.45 0.60
N ALA A 179 15.65 6.39 -0.61
CA ALA A 179 15.21 7.59 -1.33
C ALA A 179 14.00 8.24 -0.64
N ALA A 180 13.94 9.57 -0.65
CA ALA A 180 12.87 10.34 -0.03
C ALA A 180 11.99 11.01 -1.10
N LEU A 181 10.77 10.49 -1.30
CA LEU A 181 9.78 11.03 -2.24
C LEU A 181 8.66 11.78 -1.51
N ASP A 182 8.90 12.24 -0.28
CA ASP A 182 7.87 12.81 0.59
C ASP A 182 7.18 14.01 -0.05
N GLY A 183 5.85 14.08 0.05
CA GLY A 183 5.05 15.19 -0.48
C GLY A 183 4.95 15.26 -2.01
N SER A 184 5.57 14.33 -2.73
CA SER A 184 5.61 14.34 -4.19
C SER A 184 4.27 13.98 -4.84
N CYS A 185 4.07 14.53 -6.05
CA CYS A 185 2.95 14.17 -6.93
C CYS A 185 3.31 12.92 -7.71
N VAL A 186 2.53 11.85 -7.54
CA VAL A 186 2.83 10.51 -8.09
C VAL A 186 1.70 9.96 -8.97
N ASP A 187 0.87 10.85 -9.54
CA ASP A 187 -0.19 10.47 -10.46
C ASP A 187 0.35 9.63 -11.62
N GLN A 188 -0.15 8.40 -11.76
CA GLN A 188 0.28 7.43 -12.79
C GLN A 188 1.79 7.12 -12.78
N LEU A 189 2.49 7.34 -11.66
CA LEU A 189 3.86 6.88 -11.50
C LEU A 189 3.89 5.35 -11.53
N SER A 190 4.81 4.78 -12.31
CA SER A 190 5.02 3.33 -12.39
C SER A 190 6.43 2.97 -11.97
N VAL A 191 6.54 2.13 -10.94
CA VAL A 191 7.81 1.59 -10.45
C VAL A 191 7.80 0.08 -10.61
N THR A 192 8.72 -0.44 -11.43
CA THR A 192 8.78 -1.86 -11.75
C THR A 192 10.18 -2.44 -11.58
N LYS A 193 10.27 -3.69 -11.10
CA LYS A 193 11.55 -4.41 -10.95
C LYS A 193 12.65 -3.61 -10.23
N SER A 194 12.25 -2.73 -9.33
CA SER A 194 13.16 -1.79 -8.66
C SER A 194 13.22 -2.10 -7.17
N SER A 195 14.30 -1.67 -6.53
CA SER A 195 14.45 -1.75 -5.07
C SER A 195 13.92 -0.48 -4.43
N LEU A 196 13.10 -0.63 -3.39
CA LEU A 196 12.52 0.45 -2.59
C LEU A 196 12.74 0.18 -1.09
N ARG A 197 13.93 -0.31 -0.71
CA ARG A 197 14.25 -0.58 0.69
C ARG A 197 14.32 0.75 1.44
N ASP A 198 13.59 0.88 2.54
CA ASP A 198 13.55 2.08 3.37
C ASP A 198 13.17 3.38 2.60
N THR A 199 12.55 3.25 1.43
CA THR A 199 12.08 4.39 0.65
C THR A 199 10.90 5.04 1.34
N SER A 200 10.88 6.37 1.36
CA SER A 200 9.79 7.15 1.95
C SER A 200 8.88 7.74 0.89
N LEU A 201 7.60 7.39 0.95
CA LEU A 201 6.48 7.98 0.20
C LEU A 201 5.52 8.65 1.18
N ARG A 202 6.02 9.33 2.21
CA ARG A 202 5.16 9.95 3.23
C ARG A 202 4.39 11.11 2.60
N SER A 203 3.09 11.14 2.86
CA SER A 203 2.21 12.25 2.42
C SER A 203 2.26 12.54 0.92
N VAL A 204 2.69 11.57 0.09
CA VAL A 204 2.58 11.69 -1.37
C VAL A 204 1.11 11.73 -1.78
N ALA A 205 0.84 12.35 -2.92
CA ALA A 205 -0.50 12.39 -3.48
C ALA A 205 -0.47 11.96 -4.95
N GLY A 206 -1.40 11.11 -5.37
CA GLY A 206 -1.56 10.79 -6.78
C GLY A 206 -2.46 9.59 -7.03
N HIS A 207 -3.15 9.60 -8.17
CA HIS A 207 -4.04 8.52 -8.58
C HIS A 207 -3.27 7.47 -9.38
N GLY A 208 -3.52 6.20 -9.07
CA GLY A 208 -3.05 5.09 -9.89
C GLY A 208 -1.55 4.81 -9.83
N LEU A 209 -0.87 5.22 -8.75
CA LEU A 209 0.50 4.79 -8.44
C LEU A 209 0.58 3.26 -8.54
N ALA A 210 1.54 2.76 -9.30
CA ALA A 210 1.76 1.33 -9.49
C ALA A 210 3.16 0.92 -9.03
N LEU A 211 3.22 0.05 -8.03
CA LEU A 211 4.45 -0.61 -7.60
C LEU A 211 4.34 -2.10 -7.93
N GLN A 212 5.17 -2.59 -8.86
CA GLN A 212 5.00 -3.94 -9.40
C GLN A 212 6.31 -4.70 -9.46
N ARG A 213 6.30 -5.95 -8.98
CA ARG A 213 7.45 -6.86 -9.07
C ARG A 213 8.73 -6.25 -8.48
N LEU A 214 8.61 -5.56 -7.35
CA LEU A 214 9.75 -4.93 -6.70
C LEU A 214 10.78 -6.00 -6.29
N THR A 215 12.07 -5.67 -6.40
CA THR A 215 13.16 -6.58 -6.05
C THR A 215 13.43 -6.58 -4.55
N ALA A 216 13.19 -5.46 -3.87
CA ALA A 216 13.08 -5.34 -2.43
C ALA A 216 12.16 -4.16 -2.08
N ALA A 217 11.45 -4.25 -0.95
CA ALA A 217 10.59 -3.17 -0.45
C ALA A 217 10.48 -3.18 1.08
N ASP A 218 11.51 -3.69 1.76
CA ASP A 218 11.55 -3.74 3.22
C ASP A 218 11.52 -2.31 3.79
N GLY A 219 10.77 -2.07 4.85
CA GLY A 219 10.74 -0.77 5.52
C GLY A 219 10.00 0.35 4.77
N LEU A 220 9.35 0.05 3.63
CA LEU A 220 8.62 1.01 2.80
C LEU A 220 7.64 1.86 3.63
N VAL A 221 7.72 3.18 3.49
CA VAL A 221 6.87 4.13 4.22
C VAL A 221 5.82 4.71 3.28
N LEU A 222 4.55 4.47 3.60
CA LEU A 222 3.35 4.98 2.91
C LEU A 222 2.46 5.81 3.87
N ALA A 223 3.00 6.22 5.01
CA ALA A 223 2.26 6.89 6.06
C ALA A 223 1.62 8.19 5.54
N ASP A 224 0.34 8.36 5.85
CA ASP A 224 -0.49 9.53 5.47
C ASP A 224 -0.57 9.83 3.95
N ALA A 225 -0.13 8.90 3.09
CA ALA A 225 -0.17 9.07 1.65
C ALA A 225 -1.61 9.06 1.11
N GLY A 226 -1.89 9.90 0.11
CA GLY A 226 -3.15 9.95 -0.62
C GLY A 226 -3.02 9.24 -1.98
N LEU A 227 -3.33 7.96 -2.01
CA LEU A 227 -3.11 7.08 -3.16
C LEU A 227 -4.38 6.35 -3.62
N PRO A 228 -5.41 7.06 -4.15
CA PRO A 228 -6.56 6.40 -4.75
C PRO A 228 -6.13 5.47 -5.90
N GLN A 229 -6.75 4.29 -5.99
CA GLN A 229 -6.44 3.27 -7.00
C GLN A 229 -4.98 2.81 -6.98
N LEU A 230 -4.33 2.83 -5.81
CA LEU A 230 -3.00 2.27 -5.60
C LEU A 230 -2.94 0.82 -6.07
N ARG A 231 -1.94 0.46 -6.87
CA ARG A 231 -1.71 -0.91 -7.34
C ARG A 231 -0.39 -1.45 -6.81
N LEU A 232 -0.46 -2.45 -5.95
CA LEU A 232 0.71 -3.19 -5.45
C LEU A 232 0.61 -4.64 -5.92
N THR A 233 1.60 -5.10 -6.68
CA THR A 233 1.55 -6.45 -7.25
C THR A 233 2.87 -7.20 -7.15
N GLY A 234 2.82 -8.43 -6.61
CA GLY A 234 3.96 -9.35 -6.62
C GLY A 234 5.14 -8.84 -5.81
N ILE A 235 4.89 -8.43 -4.56
CA ILE A 235 5.92 -7.84 -3.69
C ILE A 235 6.09 -8.72 -2.44
N GLN A 236 7.34 -8.97 -2.09
CA GLN A 236 7.75 -9.60 -0.84
C GLN A 236 8.52 -8.58 -0.01
N ALA A 237 8.12 -8.38 1.24
CA ALA A 237 8.74 -7.38 2.11
C ALA A 237 8.46 -7.64 3.60
N HIS A 238 9.07 -6.82 4.45
CA HIS A 238 8.71 -6.70 5.86
C HIS A 238 8.67 -5.24 6.33
N ASP A 239 8.06 -5.00 7.49
CA ASP A 239 8.09 -3.73 8.23
C ASP A 239 7.53 -2.51 7.47
N TRP A 240 6.46 -2.70 6.72
CA TRP A 240 5.77 -1.59 6.05
C TRP A 240 5.10 -0.64 7.03
N ARG A 241 5.26 0.66 6.81
CA ARG A 241 4.68 1.75 7.62
C ARG A 241 3.65 2.51 6.80
N ALA A 242 2.40 2.07 6.85
CA ALA A 242 1.27 2.60 6.08
C ALA A 242 0.12 3.12 6.96
N ALA A 243 0.42 3.50 8.21
CA ALA A 243 -0.56 4.11 9.09
C ALA A 243 -1.15 5.39 8.46
N GLY A 244 -2.47 5.56 8.53
CA GLY A 244 -3.16 6.70 7.94
C GLY A 244 -3.20 6.73 6.41
N LEU A 245 -2.72 5.69 5.71
CA LEU A 245 -2.78 5.58 4.24
C LEU A 245 -4.21 5.77 3.74
N LYS A 246 -4.40 6.67 2.78
CA LYS A 246 -5.68 6.93 2.11
C LYS A 246 -5.65 6.36 0.71
N ALA A 247 -6.06 5.11 0.56
CA ALA A 247 -6.03 4.39 -0.71
C ALA A 247 -7.38 3.73 -1.00
N PRO A 248 -8.44 4.50 -1.30
CA PRO A 248 -9.69 3.93 -1.76
C PRO A 248 -9.48 3.21 -3.09
N ASP A 249 -10.22 2.12 -3.28
CA ASP A 249 -10.18 1.27 -4.48
C ASP A 249 -8.77 0.73 -4.82
N ALA A 250 -7.91 0.58 -3.80
CA ALA A 250 -6.59 -0.01 -3.97
C ALA A 250 -6.67 -1.48 -4.39
N ASP A 251 -5.70 -1.93 -5.18
CA ASP A 251 -5.52 -3.32 -5.59
C ASP A 251 -4.21 -3.86 -5.02
N PHE A 252 -4.34 -4.76 -4.05
CA PHE A 252 -3.26 -5.53 -3.45
C PHE A 252 -3.36 -6.96 -3.97
N THR A 253 -2.40 -7.35 -4.81
CA THR A 253 -2.39 -8.67 -5.44
C THR A 253 -1.03 -9.34 -5.28
N ASP A 254 -1.02 -10.62 -4.88
CA ASP A 254 0.21 -11.42 -4.74
C ASP A 254 1.25 -10.76 -3.81
N LEU A 255 0.80 -10.21 -2.67
CA LEU A 255 1.66 -9.59 -1.67
C LEU A 255 2.03 -10.57 -0.57
N THR A 256 3.30 -10.59 -0.15
CA THR A 256 3.74 -11.24 1.09
C THR A 256 4.46 -10.22 1.94
N VAL A 257 3.78 -9.66 2.95
CA VAL A 257 4.36 -8.63 3.81
C VAL A 257 4.17 -8.99 5.28
N THR A 258 5.29 -9.15 5.99
CA THR A 258 5.27 -9.36 7.44
C THR A 258 5.36 -8.04 8.19
N ALA A 259 4.79 -7.96 9.39
CA ALA A 259 4.87 -6.78 10.26
C ALA A 259 4.38 -5.46 9.63
N ALA A 260 3.44 -5.52 8.68
CA ALA A 260 2.87 -4.33 8.06
C ALA A 260 1.89 -3.61 9.01
N ASP A 261 1.98 -2.28 9.05
CA ASP A 261 1.09 -1.42 9.80
C ASP A 261 0.24 -0.53 8.89
N PHE A 262 -1.06 -0.78 8.86
CA PHE A 262 -2.11 -0.02 8.17
C PHE A 262 -3.10 0.58 9.18
N GLY A 263 -2.67 0.86 10.42
CA GLY A 263 -3.51 1.46 11.46
C GLY A 263 -4.20 2.74 10.98
N GLY A 264 -5.53 2.81 11.14
CA GLY A 264 -6.34 3.95 10.71
C GLY A 264 -6.40 4.20 9.20
N ALA A 265 -5.90 3.29 8.36
CA ALA A 265 -5.90 3.46 6.91
C ALA A 265 -7.33 3.52 6.34
N GLN A 266 -7.52 4.32 5.30
CA GLN A 266 -8.76 4.43 4.52
C GLN A 266 -8.63 3.60 3.25
N LEU A 267 -9.17 2.38 3.29
CA LEU A 267 -9.05 1.34 2.26
C LEU A 267 -10.44 0.88 1.78
N THR A 268 -11.38 1.81 1.74
CA THR A 268 -12.74 1.56 1.24
C THR A 268 -12.66 1.06 -0.21
N GLY A 269 -13.34 -0.03 -0.53
CA GLY A 269 -13.31 -0.63 -1.87
C GLY A 269 -12.01 -1.37 -2.21
N ALA A 270 -11.03 -1.43 -1.30
CA ALA A 270 -9.75 -2.08 -1.58
C ALA A 270 -9.92 -3.60 -1.77
N ARG A 271 -9.19 -4.16 -2.72
CA ARG A 271 -9.15 -5.58 -3.04
C ARG A 271 -7.83 -6.17 -2.58
N TRP A 272 -7.92 -7.28 -1.85
CA TRP A 272 -6.78 -8.08 -1.41
C TRP A 272 -6.93 -9.47 -2.01
N THR A 273 -6.06 -9.83 -2.95
CA THR A 273 -6.13 -11.11 -3.66
C THR A 273 -4.81 -11.84 -3.52
N ARG A 274 -4.85 -13.10 -3.06
CA ARG A 274 -3.65 -13.94 -2.87
C ARG A 274 -2.56 -13.27 -2.03
N CYS A 275 -2.98 -12.57 -0.97
CA CYS A 275 -2.07 -11.87 -0.07
C CYS A 275 -1.75 -12.69 1.18
N THR A 276 -0.51 -12.64 1.66
CA THR A 276 -0.05 -13.22 2.93
C THR A 276 0.49 -12.12 3.83
N LEU A 277 -0.29 -11.78 4.86
CA LEU A 277 -0.10 -10.61 5.72
C LEU A 277 -0.25 -11.02 7.20
N PRO A 278 0.64 -11.87 7.73
CA PRO A 278 0.53 -12.35 9.10
C PRO A 278 0.71 -11.18 10.08
N GLN A 279 -0.15 -11.13 11.09
CA GLN A 279 -0.11 -10.12 12.15
C GLN A 279 -0.18 -8.67 11.65
N VAL A 280 -0.77 -8.44 10.47
CA VAL A 280 -0.96 -7.09 9.94
C VAL A 280 -1.82 -6.25 10.89
N ARG A 281 -1.40 -5.01 11.13
CA ARG A 281 -2.16 -4.07 11.97
C ARG A 281 -3.12 -3.27 11.10
N LEU A 282 -4.42 -3.42 11.34
CA LEU A 282 -5.52 -2.74 10.67
C LEU A 282 -6.46 -2.07 11.68
N GLY A 283 -5.97 -1.80 12.91
CA GLY A 283 -6.77 -1.21 13.98
C GLY A 283 -7.36 0.13 13.54
N GLY A 284 -8.68 0.27 13.66
CA GLY A 284 -9.41 1.48 13.23
C GLY A 284 -9.43 1.74 11.72
N ALA A 285 -8.89 0.85 10.88
CA ALA A 285 -8.91 1.01 9.43
C ALA A 285 -10.33 0.87 8.84
N SER A 286 -10.57 1.51 7.69
CA SER A 286 -11.81 1.36 6.92
C SER A 286 -11.58 0.43 5.73
N LEU A 287 -12.18 -0.75 5.77
CA LEU A 287 -12.17 -1.79 4.73
C LEU A 287 -13.55 -1.95 4.06
N SER A 288 -14.48 -1.03 4.32
CA SER A 288 -15.86 -1.12 3.84
C SER A 288 -15.94 -1.24 2.31
N ASN A 289 -16.88 -2.03 1.81
CA ASN A 289 -17.09 -2.34 0.40
C ASN A 289 -15.88 -2.99 -0.32
N GLY A 290 -14.85 -3.42 0.42
CA GLY A 290 -13.68 -4.10 -0.13
C GLY A 290 -13.86 -5.62 -0.25
N SER A 291 -12.79 -6.28 -0.67
CA SER A 291 -12.71 -7.74 -0.71
C SER A 291 -11.37 -8.29 -0.24
N ILE A 292 -11.41 -9.45 0.41
CA ILE A 292 -10.25 -10.27 0.79
C ILE A 292 -10.51 -11.66 0.25
N VAL A 293 -9.74 -12.07 -0.75
CA VAL A 293 -9.96 -13.30 -1.52
C VAL A 293 -8.67 -14.11 -1.57
N GLU A 294 -8.76 -15.42 -1.32
CA GLU A 294 -7.62 -16.34 -1.38
C GLU A 294 -6.42 -15.87 -0.53
N SER A 295 -6.67 -15.21 0.61
CA SER A 295 -5.64 -14.48 1.36
C SER A 295 -5.48 -14.99 2.80
N SER A 296 -4.30 -14.81 3.38
CA SER A 296 -3.95 -15.19 4.75
C SER A 296 -3.60 -13.96 5.57
N LEU A 297 -4.45 -13.64 6.55
CA LEU A 297 -4.31 -12.54 7.51
C LEU A 297 -4.30 -13.11 8.95
N ARG A 298 -3.59 -14.23 9.16
CA ARG A 298 -3.52 -14.90 10.47
C ARG A 298 -2.99 -13.97 11.55
N GLY A 299 -3.66 -13.91 12.68
CA GLY A 299 -3.28 -13.04 13.80
C GLY A 299 -3.40 -11.54 13.50
N ALA A 300 -4.09 -11.14 12.42
CA ALA A 300 -4.27 -9.74 12.09
C ALA A 300 -5.02 -8.98 13.18
N VAL A 301 -4.68 -7.72 13.40
CA VAL A 301 -5.30 -6.85 14.40
C VAL A 301 -6.29 -5.92 13.70
N LEU A 302 -7.58 -6.22 13.77
CA LEU A 302 -8.68 -5.45 13.19
C LEU A 302 -9.57 -4.81 14.27
N THR A 303 -9.03 -4.55 15.46
CA THR A 303 -9.79 -3.94 16.56
C THR A 303 -10.35 -2.59 16.14
N ALA A 304 -11.65 -2.39 16.35
CA ALA A 304 -12.42 -1.21 15.93
C ALA A 304 -12.36 -0.87 14.42
N ALA A 305 -11.88 -1.79 13.57
CA ALA A 305 -11.90 -1.59 12.13
C ALA A 305 -13.34 -1.63 11.58
N ARG A 306 -13.57 -0.96 10.45
CA ARG A 306 -14.84 -0.94 9.73
C ARG A 306 -14.77 -1.85 8.53
N GLY A 307 -15.73 -2.76 8.37
CA GLY A 307 -15.84 -3.65 7.22
C GLY A 307 -17.29 -3.81 6.81
N GLU A 308 -18.00 -2.69 6.64
CA GLU A 308 -19.38 -2.73 6.15
C GLU A 308 -19.41 -3.23 4.71
N ASN A 309 -20.24 -4.23 4.40
CA ASN A 309 -20.25 -4.93 3.12
C ASN A 309 -18.87 -5.48 2.68
N LEU A 310 -17.98 -5.81 3.61
CA LEU A 310 -16.72 -6.46 3.28
C LEU A 310 -16.97 -7.91 2.85
N HIS A 311 -16.28 -8.34 1.79
CA HIS A 311 -16.36 -9.71 1.28
C HIS A 311 -15.06 -10.47 1.58
N ILE A 312 -15.14 -11.51 2.39
CA ILE A 312 -14.01 -12.41 2.70
C ILE A 312 -14.33 -13.78 2.11
N VAL A 313 -13.47 -14.30 1.23
CA VAL A 313 -13.69 -15.55 0.50
C VAL A 313 -12.41 -16.37 0.49
N GLU A 314 -12.51 -17.66 0.78
CA GLU A 314 -11.38 -18.61 0.68
C GLU A 314 -10.12 -18.12 1.41
N SER A 315 -10.30 -17.52 2.59
CA SER A 315 -9.25 -16.79 3.30
C SER A 315 -9.05 -17.29 4.74
N ASP A 316 -7.85 -17.09 5.29
CA ASP A 316 -7.49 -17.47 6.67
C ASP A 316 -7.27 -16.23 7.54
N LEU A 317 -8.20 -16.01 8.48
CA LEU A 317 -8.15 -15.00 9.54
C LEU A 317 -8.12 -15.67 10.92
N SER A 318 -7.56 -16.88 11.03
CA SER A 318 -7.40 -17.55 12.32
C SER A 318 -6.57 -16.69 13.27
N ASP A 319 -6.93 -16.72 14.55
CA ASP A 319 -6.29 -15.94 15.63
C ASP A 319 -6.40 -14.40 15.45
N ALA A 320 -7.23 -13.90 14.54
CA ALA A 320 -7.37 -12.46 14.34
C ALA A 320 -8.03 -11.76 15.55
N GLU A 321 -7.54 -10.58 15.89
CA GLU A 321 -8.06 -9.72 16.94
C GLU A 321 -9.07 -8.71 16.35
N MET A 322 -10.34 -9.06 16.39
CA MET A 322 -11.46 -8.33 15.77
C MET A 322 -12.44 -7.77 16.82
N SER A 323 -11.96 -7.47 18.03
CA SER A 323 -12.81 -6.91 19.08
C SER A 323 -13.41 -5.57 18.64
N THR A 324 -14.70 -5.36 18.91
CA THR A 324 -15.47 -4.16 18.48
C THR A 324 -15.48 -3.89 16.97
N PHE A 325 -15.17 -4.91 16.14
CA PHE A 325 -15.20 -4.79 14.68
C PHE A 325 -16.60 -4.41 14.17
N LEU A 326 -16.67 -3.47 13.23
CA LEU A 326 -17.92 -2.97 12.66
C LEU A 326 -18.15 -3.61 11.27
N GLY A 327 -18.72 -4.82 11.26
CA GLY A 327 -18.93 -5.67 10.09
C GLY A 327 -20.39 -5.81 9.66
N ARG A 328 -21.14 -4.71 9.55
CA ARG A 328 -22.53 -4.74 9.08
C ARG A 328 -22.59 -5.32 7.66
N CYS A 329 -23.46 -6.29 7.42
CA CYS A 329 -23.59 -6.98 6.13
C CYS A 329 -22.28 -7.64 5.64
N LEU A 330 -21.36 -7.97 6.56
CA LEU A 330 -20.14 -8.73 6.25
C LEU A 330 -20.51 -10.06 5.59
N THR A 331 -19.82 -10.42 4.50
CA THR A 331 -19.91 -11.75 3.90
C THR A 331 -18.59 -12.48 4.10
N VAL A 332 -18.62 -13.64 4.74
CA VAL A 332 -17.48 -14.54 4.91
C VAL A 332 -17.85 -15.89 4.35
N ARG A 333 -17.10 -16.37 3.35
CA ARG A 333 -17.36 -17.64 2.69
C ARG A 333 -16.12 -18.53 2.65
N ASP A 334 -16.29 -19.82 2.94
CA ASP A 334 -15.26 -20.85 2.79
C ASP A 334 -13.91 -20.45 3.42
N SER A 335 -13.98 -19.82 4.59
CA SER A 335 -12.84 -19.17 5.25
C SER A 335 -12.64 -19.68 6.68
N SER A 336 -11.49 -19.38 7.27
CA SER A 336 -11.22 -19.67 8.68
C SER A 336 -11.18 -18.40 9.52
N LEU A 337 -12.00 -18.38 10.56
CA LEU A 337 -11.99 -17.45 11.69
C LEU A 337 -11.73 -18.23 13.00
N ALA A 338 -11.04 -19.38 12.92
CA ALA A 338 -10.76 -20.20 14.08
C ALA A 338 -9.97 -19.41 15.13
N ARG A 339 -10.40 -19.48 16.39
CA ARG A 339 -9.83 -18.74 17.53
C ARG A 339 -9.81 -17.21 17.37
N ALA A 340 -10.50 -16.65 16.38
CA ALA A 340 -10.60 -15.20 16.24
C ALA A 340 -11.38 -14.59 17.41
N ASN A 341 -10.92 -13.42 17.88
CA ASN A 341 -11.58 -12.65 18.92
C ASN A 341 -12.54 -11.65 18.30
N LEU A 342 -13.84 -11.93 18.36
CA LEU A 342 -14.94 -11.12 17.83
C LEU A 342 -15.80 -10.52 18.95
N ARG A 343 -15.23 -10.32 20.16
CA ARG A 343 -15.96 -9.76 21.30
C ARG A 343 -16.56 -8.41 20.93
N HIS A 344 -17.85 -8.25 21.22
CA HIS A 344 -18.61 -7.02 20.93
C HIS A 344 -18.57 -6.57 19.46
N ALA A 345 -18.24 -7.47 18.52
CA ALA A 345 -18.30 -7.16 17.10
C ALA A 345 -19.76 -6.93 16.66
N ASN A 346 -19.95 -5.98 15.75
CA ASN A 346 -21.24 -5.76 15.10
C ASN A 346 -21.28 -6.50 13.77
N LEU A 347 -21.94 -7.65 13.77
CA LEU A 347 -22.12 -8.55 12.63
C LEU A 347 -23.61 -8.58 12.21
N TYR A 348 -24.31 -7.45 12.34
CA TYR A 348 -25.70 -7.32 11.91
C TYR A 348 -25.84 -7.68 10.43
N ARG A 349 -26.77 -8.61 10.12
CA ARG A 349 -27.01 -9.16 8.78
C ARG A 349 -25.77 -9.78 8.11
N ALA A 350 -24.78 -10.20 8.89
CA ALA A 350 -23.63 -10.90 8.34
C ALA A 350 -24.04 -12.26 7.75
N MET A 351 -23.35 -12.67 6.68
CA MET A 351 -23.48 -13.99 6.06
C MET A 351 -22.15 -14.72 6.24
N ILE A 352 -22.12 -15.73 7.10
CA ILE A 352 -20.91 -16.49 7.44
C ILE A 352 -21.17 -17.96 7.09
N THR A 353 -20.72 -18.40 5.92
CA THR A 353 -21.20 -19.66 5.32
C THR A 353 -20.09 -20.45 4.66
N GLY A 354 -20.12 -21.78 4.73
CA GLY A 354 -19.29 -22.65 3.91
C GLY A 354 -20.11 -23.54 2.98
N ASP A 355 -19.51 -23.99 1.88
CA ASP A 355 -20.02 -25.09 1.05
C ASP A 355 -18.94 -26.18 0.80
N PRO A 356 -18.97 -27.32 1.52
CA PRO A 356 -19.94 -27.66 2.56
C PRO A 356 -19.79 -26.74 3.79
N PRO A 357 -20.78 -26.65 4.70
CA PRO A 357 -20.73 -25.77 5.88
C PRO A 357 -19.46 -25.88 6.74
N ARG A 358 -18.82 -27.06 6.75
CA ARG A 358 -17.53 -27.29 7.44
C ARG A 358 -16.34 -26.56 6.80
N GLY A 359 -16.48 -26.09 5.56
CA GLY A 359 -15.52 -25.22 4.87
C GLY A 359 -15.41 -23.84 5.52
N MET A 360 -16.42 -23.41 6.29
CA MET A 360 -16.35 -22.21 7.12
C MET A 360 -16.08 -22.57 8.59
N SER A 361 -14.95 -22.11 9.13
CA SER A 361 -14.53 -22.41 10.51
C SER A 361 -14.63 -21.20 11.41
N LEU A 362 -15.37 -21.33 12.50
CA LEU A 362 -15.43 -20.43 13.67
C LEU A 362 -15.04 -21.20 14.95
N ARG A 363 -14.30 -22.30 14.82
CA ARG A 363 -13.90 -23.15 15.96
C ARG A 363 -13.20 -22.31 17.01
N ARG A 364 -13.68 -22.39 18.26
CA ARG A 364 -13.14 -21.63 19.40
C ARG A 364 -13.09 -20.11 19.19
N ALA A 365 -13.85 -19.57 18.23
CA ALA A 365 -13.98 -18.13 18.08
C ALA A 365 -14.71 -17.54 19.29
N VAL A 366 -14.36 -16.30 19.64
CA VAL A 366 -14.92 -15.61 20.80
C VAL A 366 -15.87 -14.51 20.33
N LEU A 367 -17.16 -14.81 20.27
CA LEU A 367 -18.27 -13.91 19.88
C LEU A 367 -19.02 -13.37 21.11
N ASP A 368 -18.43 -13.42 22.30
CA ASP A 368 -19.07 -12.96 23.54
C ASP A 368 -19.52 -11.50 23.38
N GLY A 369 -20.81 -11.22 23.65
CA GLY A 369 -21.43 -9.91 23.51
C GLY A 369 -21.53 -9.36 22.08
N ALA A 370 -21.25 -10.17 21.05
CA ALA A 370 -21.36 -9.75 19.65
C ALA A 370 -22.83 -9.56 19.22
N THR A 371 -23.06 -8.68 18.24
CA THR A 371 -24.36 -8.51 17.60
C THR A 371 -24.42 -9.33 16.32
N LEU A 372 -25.22 -10.39 16.31
CA LEU A 372 -25.47 -11.31 15.18
C LEU A 372 -26.93 -11.23 14.71
N VAL A 373 -27.60 -10.10 14.97
CA VAL A 373 -29.00 -9.90 14.62
C VAL A 373 -29.19 -10.05 13.10
N GLN A 374 -30.14 -10.91 12.71
CA GLN A 374 -30.41 -11.28 11.31
C GLN A 374 -29.20 -11.89 10.56
N ALA A 375 -28.19 -12.39 11.26
CA ALA A 375 -27.06 -13.07 10.62
C ALA A 375 -27.49 -14.44 10.08
N TYR A 376 -26.88 -14.86 8.97
CA TYR A 376 -27.01 -16.20 8.41
C TYR A 376 -25.68 -16.94 8.58
N ILE A 377 -25.70 -18.04 9.34
CA ILE A 377 -24.53 -18.77 9.76
C ILE A 377 -24.67 -20.24 9.33
N ALA A 378 -23.70 -20.71 8.55
CA ALA A 378 -23.55 -22.10 8.17
C ALA A 378 -22.07 -22.48 8.28
N ALA A 379 -21.64 -22.79 9.51
CA ALA A 379 -20.23 -22.91 9.86
C ALA A 379 -19.99 -23.94 10.99
N ASP A 380 -18.72 -24.32 11.17
CA ASP A 380 -18.24 -25.05 12.34
C ASP A 380 -17.93 -24.08 13.49
N LEU A 381 -18.79 -24.03 14.50
CA LEU A 381 -18.67 -23.20 15.70
C LEU A 381 -18.30 -24.02 16.94
N ARG A 382 -17.65 -25.18 16.77
CA ARG A 382 -17.34 -26.04 17.92
C ARG A 382 -16.48 -25.30 18.94
N GLU A 383 -16.89 -25.40 20.20
CA GLU A 383 -16.26 -24.72 21.34
C GLU A 383 -16.21 -23.19 21.22
N ALA A 384 -17.03 -22.57 20.36
CA ALA A 384 -17.12 -21.12 20.25
C ALA A 384 -17.79 -20.49 21.50
N GLY A 385 -17.36 -19.28 21.86
CA GLY A 385 -18.00 -18.47 22.89
C GLY A 385 -19.03 -17.54 22.27
N LEU A 386 -20.28 -17.60 22.71
CA LEU A 386 -21.37 -16.69 22.32
C LEU A 386 -22.06 -16.13 23.58
N VAL A 387 -21.34 -16.00 24.70
CA VAL A 387 -21.93 -15.58 25.98
C VAL A 387 -22.47 -14.16 25.85
N GLY A 388 -23.76 -13.97 26.15
CA GLY A 388 -24.45 -12.69 26.02
C GLY A 388 -24.52 -12.12 24.60
N ALA A 389 -24.24 -12.92 23.57
CA ALA A 389 -24.35 -12.47 22.18
C ALA A 389 -25.83 -12.20 21.82
N ASN A 390 -26.09 -11.19 21.01
CA ASN A 390 -27.42 -10.89 20.49
C ASN A 390 -27.61 -11.54 19.12
N CYS A 391 -28.29 -12.67 19.10
CA CYS A 391 -28.57 -13.50 17.92
C CYS A 391 -30.04 -13.42 17.48
N ALA A 392 -30.76 -12.35 17.83
CA ALA A 392 -32.17 -12.24 17.46
C ALA A 392 -32.37 -12.34 15.94
N TYR A 393 -33.36 -13.12 15.50
CA TYR A 393 -33.66 -13.37 14.09
C TYR A 393 -32.53 -14.00 13.27
N SER A 394 -31.46 -14.49 13.91
CA SER A 394 -30.39 -15.16 13.19
C SER A 394 -30.81 -16.55 12.71
N ARG A 395 -30.08 -17.07 11.72
CA ARG A 395 -30.27 -18.43 11.21
C ARG A 395 -28.98 -19.20 11.34
N PHE A 396 -29.01 -20.26 12.13
CA PHE A 396 -27.98 -21.29 12.19
C PHE A 396 -28.46 -22.47 11.33
N SER A 397 -27.84 -22.67 10.18
CA SER A 397 -28.20 -23.71 9.23
C SER A 397 -27.03 -24.64 9.02
N GLN A 398 -27.21 -25.94 9.21
CA GLN A 398 -26.15 -26.94 9.08
C GLN A 398 -24.88 -26.60 9.88
N SER A 399 -25.08 -25.92 11.01
CA SER A 399 -23.99 -25.45 11.87
C SER A 399 -23.63 -26.48 12.93
N ASP A 400 -22.39 -26.46 13.39
CA ASP A 400 -21.92 -27.31 14.49
C ASP A 400 -21.57 -26.44 15.70
N LEU A 401 -22.46 -26.41 16.70
CA LEU A 401 -22.30 -25.70 17.97
C LEU A 401 -21.84 -26.66 19.09
N SER A 402 -21.26 -27.82 18.77
CA SER A 402 -20.86 -28.77 19.81
C SER A 402 -19.89 -28.13 20.81
N GLY A 403 -20.20 -28.20 22.10
CA GLY A 403 -19.42 -27.59 23.17
C GLY A 403 -19.40 -26.04 23.18
N ALA A 404 -20.20 -25.37 22.35
CA ALA A 404 -20.28 -23.91 22.35
C ALA A 404 -20.94 -23.37 23.64
N ARG A 405 -20.55 -22.16 24.06
CA ARG A 405 -21.10 -21.48 25.25
C ARG A 405 -22.08 -20.39 24.81
N LEU A 406 -23.37 -20.61 24.98
CA LEU A 406 -24.44 -19.67 24.59
C LEU A 406 -25.14 -19.05 25.81
N ASP A 407 -24.48 -19.04 26.96
CA ASP A 407 -25.07 -18.57 28.22
C ASP A 407 -25.52 -17.10 28.08
N GLY A 408 -26.79 -16.84 28.38
CA GLY A 408 -27.42 -15.52 28.26
C GLY A 408 -27.54 -14.99 26.84
N ALA A 409 -27.29 -15.80 25.80
CA ALA A 409 -27.41 -15.37 24.42
C ALA A 409 -28.87 -15.03 24.06
N GLY A 410 -29.09 -13.87 23.45
CA GLY A 410 -30.40 -13.44 22.99
C GLY A 410 -30.78 -14.15 21.69
N MET A 411 -31.64 -15.17 21.77
CA MET A 411 -32.01 -16.03 20.63
C MET A 411 -33.41 -15.76 20.06
N TYR A 412 -34.01 -14.62 20.41
CA TYR A 412 -35.40 -14.30 20.05
C TYR A 412 -35.67 -14.47 18.55
N GLN A 413 -36.60 -15.37 18.21
CA GLN A 413 -37.00 -15.71 16.85
C GLN A 413 -35.85 -16.13 15.93
N SER A 414 -34.75 -16.64 16.48
CA SER A 414 -33.71 -17.30 15.71
C SER A 414 -34.17 -18.66 15.20
N THR A 415 -33.51 -19.19 14.16
CA THR A 415 -33.83 -20.49 13.56
C THR A 415 -32.60 -21.39 13.55
N TRP A 416 -32.73 -22.61 14.07
CA TRP A 416 -31.69 -23.65 14.06
C TRP A 416 -32.19 -24.81 13.20
N VAL A 417 -31.56 -25.04 12.04
CA VAL A 417 -31.92 -26.12 11.11
C VAL A 417 -30.71 -27.01 10.90
N LYS A 418 -30.85 -28.32 11.11
CA LYS A 418 -29.73 -29.28 10.99
C LYS A 418 -28.51 -28.85 11.83
N THR A 419 -28.75 -28.28 13.00
CA THR A 419 -27.69 -27.68 13.85
C THR A 419 -27.34 -28.63 14.99
N VAL A 420 -26.07 -29.04 15.06
CA VAL A 420 -25.58 -29.92 16.14
C VAL A 420 -25.30 -29.05 17.36
N VAL A 421 -25.84 -29.42 18.53
CA VAL A 421 -25.67 -28.67 19.79
C VAL A 421 -25.19 -29.54 20.94
N THR A 422 -24.60 -30.71 20.63
CA THR A 422 -24.12 -31.68 21.62
C THR A 422 -23.12 -31.03 22.59
N GLY A 423 -23.42 -31.09 23.88
CA GLY A 423 -22.56 -30.54 24.92
C GLY A 423 -22.51 -29.00 24.99
N ALA A 424 -23.32 -28.28 24.22
CA ALA A 424 -23.42 -26.82 24.29
C ALA A 424 -24.10 -26.33 25.58
N SER A 425 -23.63 -25.23 26.16
CA SER A 425 -24.26 -24.58 27.32
C SER A 425 -25.27 -23.55 26.84
N LEU A 426 -26.52 -23.62 27.29
CA LEU A 426 -27.65 -22.78 26.85
C LEU A 426 -28.27 -22.00 28.03
N THR A 427 -27.53 -21.81 29.14
CA THR A 427 -28.10 -21.29 30.38
C THR A 427 -28.66 -19.89 30.15
N GLY A 428 -29.96 -19.70 30.40
CA GLY A 428 -30.62 -18.42 30.22
C GLY A 428 -31.02 -18.07 28.77
N VAL A 429 -30.83 -18.99 27.81
CA VAL A 429 -31.42 -18.88 26.47
C VAL A 429 -32.94 -19.04 26.58
N LYS A 430 -33.69 -18.11 25.99
CA LYS A 430 -35.16 -18.08 26.07
C LYS A 430 -35.81 -18.30 24.71
N ALA A 431 -36.96 -18.98 24.73
CA ALA A 431 -37.87 -19.09 23.59
C ALA A 431 -38.43 -17.71 23.18
N PRO A 432 -38.95 -17.54 21.94
CA PRO A 432 -39.04 -18.55 20.88
C PRO A 432 -37.72 -18.73 20.10
N VAL A 433 -37.35 -19.99 19.86
CA VAL A 433 -36.26 -20.40 18.96
C VAL A 433 -36.78 -21.54 18.08
N PHE A 434 -36.80 -21.35 16.77
CA PHE A 434 -37.36 -22.32 15.83
C PHE A 434 -36.33 -23.40 15.51
N THR A 435 -36.57 -24.63 15.91
CA THR A 435 -35.61 -25.74 15.75
C THR A 435 -36.13 -26.83 14.83
N ASP A 436 -35.32 -27.30 13.88
CA ASP A 436 -35.56 -28.49 13.06
C ASP A 436 -34.28 -29.34 12.98
N ARG A 437 -34.37 -30.63 13.32
CA ARG A 437 -33.24 -31.58 13.33
C ARG A 437 -32.01 -31.01 14.06
N CYS A 438 -32.11 -30.87 15.38
CA CYS A 438 -31.02 -30.35 16.21
C CYS A 438 -30.48 -31.44 17.17
N PRO A 439 -29.53 -32.29 16.75
CA PRO A 439 -28.94 -33.31 17.61
C PRO A 439 -28.30 -32.72 18.88
N GLY A 440 -28.52 -33.37 20.02
CA GLY A 440 -28.00 -32.94 21.32
C GLY A 440 -28.82 -31.85 22.02
N LEU A 441 -29.89 -31.32 21.41
CA LEU A 441 -30.66 -30.21 21.98
C LEU A 441 -31.40 -30.61 23.27
N ALA A 442 -32.06 -31.77 23.28
CA ALA A 442 -32.77 -32.26 24.46
C ALA A 442 -31.80 -32.44 25.64
N GLU A 443 -30.67 -33.11 25.40
CA GLU A 443 -29.61 -33.31 26.41
C GLU A 443 -29.04 -31.98 26.93
N ALA A 444 -28.82 -30.99 26.05
CA ALA A 444 -28.32 -29.68 26.45
C ALA A 444 -29.32 -28.94 27.36
N LEU A 445 -30.62 -28.97 27.03
CA LEU A 445 -31.68 -28.33 27.82
C LEU A 445 -31.89 -29.04 29.17
N GLU A 446 -31.84 -30.37 29.19
CA GLU A 446 -31.92 -31.16 30.42
C GLU A 446 -30.75 -30.87 31.36
N ARG A 447 -29.54 -30.77 30.81
CA ARG A 447 -28.32 -30.52 31.59
C ARG A 447 -28.31 -29.14 32.23
N ASP A 448 -28.73 -28.10 31.51
CA ASP A 448 -28.72 -26.74 32.06
C ASP A 448 -29.65 -26.61 33.26
N GLY A 449 -30.85 -27.18 33.16
CA GLY A 449 -31.84 -27.14 34.23
C GLY A 449 -32.38 -25.73 34.51
N GLY A 450 -33.64 -25.65 34.92
CA GLY A 450 -34.26 -24.40 35.38
C GLY A 450 -35.31 -23.80 34.44
N PRO A 451 -35.98 -22.71 34.88
CA PRO A 451 -37.26 -22.29 34.29
C PRO A 451 -37.20 -21.97 32.79
N ALA A 452 -36.13 -21.27 32.36
CA ALA A 452 -35.94 -20.92 30.96
C ALA A 452 -35.69 -22.14 30.06
N ALA A 453 -34.90 -23.11 30.54
CA ALA A 453 -34.65 -24.35 29.82
C ALA A 453 -35.92 -25.21 29.71
N THR A 454 -36.73 -25.27 30.77
CA THR A 454 -38.03 -25.95 30.76
C THR A 454 -39.01 -25.31 29.79
N GLU A 455 -39.11 -23.97 29.79
CA GLU A 455 -39.97 -23.23 28.85
C GLU A 455 -39.52 -23.44 27.40
N PHE A 456 -38.20 -23.45 27.15
CA PHE A 456 -37.66 -23.68 25.82
C PHE A 456 -37.92 -25.13 25.35
N ALA A 457 -37.69 -26.13 26.21
CA ALA A 457 -38.02 -27.52 25.89
C ALA A 457 -39.51 -27.69 25.53
N ALA A 458 -40.41 -27.10 26.34
CA ALA A 458 -41.86 -27.14 26.08
C ALA A 458 -42.23 -26.44 24.77
N PHE A 459 -41.59 -25.33 24.42
CA PHE A 459 -41.80 -24.65 23.14
C PHE A 459 -41.41 -25.55 21.96
N VAL A 460 -40.24 -26.21 22.02
CA VAL A 460 -39.75 -27.10 20.96
C VAL A 460 -40.69 -28.29 20.76
N GLU A 461 -41.15 -28.92 21.84
CA GLU A 461 -42.10 -30.04 21.78
C GLU A 461 -43.43 -29.63 21.15
N ASN A 462 -44.02 -28.53 21.63
CA ASN A 462 -45.29 -28.00 21.13
C ASN A 462 -45.21 -27.61 19.65
N LEU A 463 -44.12 -26.96 19.24
CA LEU A 463 -43.88 -26.60 17.85
C LEU A 463 -43.72 -27.85 16.98
N GLY A 464 -42.95 -28.84 17.43
CA GLY A 464 -42.79 -30.11 16.75
C GLY A 464 -44.13 -30.83 16.53
N ALA A 465 -44.98 -30.89 17.57
CA ALA A 465 -46.32 -31.48 17.48
C ALA A 465 -47.23 -30.71 16.51
N ALA A 466 -47.17 -29.37 16.50
CA ALA A 466 -47.93 -28.53 15.57
C ALA A 466 -47.49 -28.76 14.11
N LEU A 467 -46.18 -28.80 13.85
CA LEU A 467 -45.63 -29.06 12.52
C LEU A 467 -45.94 -30.48 12.03
N ALA A 468 -45.95 -31.48 12.91
CA ALA A 468 -46.33 -32.84 12.58
C ALA A 468 -47.81 -32.96 12.17
N LYS A 469 -48.71 -32.21 12.83
CA LYS A 469 -50.15 -32.15 12.47
C LYS A 469 -50.40 -31.48 11.12
N GLY A 470 -49.49 -30.62 10.65
CA GLY A 470 -49.57 -29.92 9.36
C GLY A 470 -48.91 -30.63 8.18
N ARG A 471 -48.01 -31.61 8.41
CA ARG A 471 -47.34 -32.37 7.35
C ARG A 471 -48.25 -33.44 6.74
N LYS A 472 -49.21 -33.02 5.90
CA LYS A 472 -49.78 -33.87 4.84
C LYS A 472 -48.92 -33.71 3.57
N GLY A 473 -47.88 -34.53 3.46
CA GLY A 473 -47.13 -34.73 2.21
C GLY A 473 -46.26 -33.58 1.72
N SER A 474 -44.99 -33.57 2.12
CA SER A 474 -43.89 -33.29 1.17
C SER A 474 -42.62 -33.94 1.72
N THR A 475 -41.99 -34.73 0.86
CA THR A 475 -40.68 -35.40 1.04
C THR A 475 -39.54 -34.41 1.13
#